data_AF-A0A3D2IE87-F1
#
_entry.id   AF-A0A3D2IE87-F1
#
_cell.length_a   1.000
_cell.length_b   1.000
_cell.length_c   1.000
_cell.angle_alpha   90.00
_cell.angle_beta   90.00
_cell.angle_gamma   90.00
#
_symmetry.space_group_name_H-M   'P 1'
#
loop_
_entity.id
_entity.type
_entity.pdbx_description
1 polymer ?
#
loop_
_entity_poly.entity_id
_entity_poly.type
_entity_poly.pdbx_seq_one_letter_code
_entity_poly.pdbx_strand_id
1 'polypeptide(L)'
;MYENFVKSGAMQSMLVSFDRKYFDKKIQNELYNTPVRNLIKSPLESLRILSELAEQTTRVAEFNSAYKKAKSQGLSERDALQRAGFEGRDITIDFAKIGAKMQATNMIVAFINARVQGYAKLFESFRDQPLTTSARIFTQIMLPSALLWYVNKDDPVYKALPRWQKDLFYIVIVGEGDDATVYRIPKPFELGVVFGTGTEKLLDFITKRSESEDIAQFVGDLLEDNAKGMLPIPQILLPFVENYFNKSLFTGQAIVPRGTENILPEYQFTPYTSQISKALGSIIAEIDPTTPFASPARIDALIRGWTGTLGNYAVQIADAALIKSGIIEDPVKPTKTLADIPFIKAFVVRNPSSGSEFIEKFYELYGPMAQATATVQEVQDPQAKIDVLNYIQDDLGVETLGLEGTAKALANIRKYIAAVYNNKSISPDEKRELIDDSYRMMIEMAKNAVEAFDK
;
A
#
# COMPACT_ATOMS: atom_id res chain seq x y z
N MET A 1 -9.54 -21.40 30.69
CA MET A 1 -9.39 -20.00 30.23
C MET A 1 -9.99 -19.78 28.84
N TYR A 2 -9.53 -20.50 27.81
CA TYR A 2 -10.09 -20.41 26.45
C TYR A 2 -11.61 -20.66 26.38
N GLU A 3 -12.13 -21.65 27.12
CA GLU A 3 -13.59 -21.87 27.18
C GLU A 3 -14.37 -20.68 27.72
N ASN A 4 -13.81 -19.96 28.70
CA ASN A 4 -14.44 -18.78 29.29
C ASN A 4 -14.40 -17.59 28.31
N PHE A 5 -13.32 -17.49 27.51
CA PHE A 5 -13.21 -16.54 26.40
C PHE A 5 -14.26 -16.82 25.29
N VAL A 6 -14.50 -18.09 24.97
CA VAL A 6 -15.55 -18.47 24.01
C VAL A 6 -16.95 -18.16 24.57
N LYS A 7 -17.21 -18.55 25.83
CA LYS A 7 -18.51 -18.34 26.51
C LYS A 7 -18.85 -16.87 26.72
N SER A 8 -17.85 -16.00 26.87
CA SER A 8 -18.07 -14.55 27.04
C SER A 8 -18.51 -13.83 25.75
N GLY A 9 -18.49 -14.53 24.61
CA GLY A 9 -18.81 -13.95 23.31
C GLY A 9 -17.66 -13.12 22.72
N ALA A 10 -16.47 -13.13 23.32
CA ALA A 10 -15.31 -12.38 22.83
C ALA A 10 -14.83 -12.81 21.43
N MET A 11 -15.10 -14.06 21.07
CA MET A 11 -14.77 -14.62 19.74
C MET A 11 -15.74 -14.17 18.63
N GLN A 12 -16.87 -13.53 18.96
CA GLN A 12 -17.88 -13.13 17.96
C GLN A 12 -17.60 -11.75 17.32
N SER A 13 -16.52 -11.07 17.71
CA SER A 13 -16.16 -9.76 17.16
C SER A 13 -15.17 -9.82 16.00
N MET A 14 -14.73 -11.02 15.57
CA MET A 14 -13.67 -11.23 14.56
C MET A 14 -14.19 -11.14 13.12
N LEU A 15 -13.36 -10.64 12.20
CA LEU A 15 -13.70 -10.46 10.77
C LEU A 15 -14.05 -11.79 10.06
N VAL A 16 -13.32 -12.87 10.36
CA VAL A 16 -13.46 -14.18 9.70
C VAL A 16 -14.51 -15.08 10.38
N SER A 17 -15.16 -14.60 11.44
CA SER A 17 -16.08 -15.40 12.26
C SER A 17 -17.45 -15.68 11.64
N PHE A 18 -17.69 -15.27 10.38
CA PHE A 18 -18.97 -15.42 9.69
C PHE A 18 -19.20 -16.83 9.09
N ASP A 19 -18.16 -17.65 8.90
CA ASP A 19 -18.31 -19.01 8.35
C ASP A 19 -18.02 -20.10 9.39
N ARG A 20 -18.90 -20.17 10.40
CA ARG A 20 -18.76 -21.00 11.61
C ARG A 20 -19.15 -22.46 11.46
N LYS A 21 -19.03 -23.07 10.27
CA LYS A 21 -19.20 -24.53 10.15
C LYS A 21 -17.98 -25.33 10.61
N TYR A 22 -16.82 -24.69 10.81
CA TYR A 22 -15.57 -25.37 11.18
C TYR A 22 -15.34 -25.51 12.69
N PHE A 23 -15.82 -24.59 13.53
CA PHE A 23 -15.51 -24.60 14.97
C PHE A 23 -16.55 -25.34 15.83
N ASP A 24 -17.13 -26.40 15.28
CA ASP A 24 -17.85 -27.39 16.08
C ASP A 24 -16.84 -28.17 16.93
N LYS A 25 -17.22 -28.58 18.14
CA LYS A 25 -16.36 -29.20 19.18
C LYS A 25 -15.42 -30.34 18.71
N LYS A 26 -15.59 -30.87 17.50
CA LYS A 26 -14.74 -31.89 16.89
C LYS A 26 -13.33 -31.40 16.51
N ILE A 27 -13.15 -30.16 16.06
CA ILE A 27 -11.84 -29.71 15.55
C ILE A 27 -10.82 -29.41 16.66
N GLN A 28 -11.25 -29.07 17.89
CA GLN A 28 -10.31 -28.99 19.02
C GLN A 28 -9.69 -30.36 19.31
N ASN A 29 -10.46 -31.44 19.25
CA ASN A 29 -9.92 -32.80 19.41
C ASN A 29 -9.07 -33.25 18.23
N GLU A 30 -9.30 -32.73 17.02
CA GLU A 30 -8.47 -33.01 15.84
C GLU A 30 -7.20 -32.15 15.77
N LEU A 31 -7.19 -30.91 16.29
CA LEU A 31 -5.99 -30.06 16.32
C LEU A 31 -4.91 -30.58 17.28
N TYR A 32 -5.32 -31.28 18.35
CA TYR A 32 -4.37 -31.91 19.28
C TYR A 32 -3.92 -33.31 18.82
N ASN A 33 -4.70 -34.02 17.98
CA ASN A 33 -4.46 -35.42 17.63
C ASN A 33 -4.17 -35.69 16.13
N THR A 34 -4.35 -34.70 15.26
CA THR A 34 -4.11 -34.84 13.82
C THR A 34 -2.92 -33.96 13.42
N PRO A 35 -1.89 -34.50 12.73
CA PRO A 35 -0.80 -33.67 12.25
C PRO A 35 -1.36 -32.56 11.34
N VAL A 36 -1.02 -31.31 11.68
CA VAL A 36 -1.49 -30.05 11.04
C VAL A 36 -1.40 -30.09 9.50
N ARG A 37 -0.51 -30.93 8.95
CA ARG A 37 -0.34 -31.17 7.51
C ARG A 37 -1.61 -31.68 6.80
N ASN A 38 -2.52 -32.37 7.48
CA ASN A 38 -3.73 -32.96 6.85
C ASN A 38 -4.94 -32.03 6.81
N LEU A 39 -4.87 -30.86 7.46
CA LEU A 39 -5.95 -29.85 7.48
C LEU A 39 -5.72 -28.71 6.46
N ILE A 40 -4.51 -28.60 5.90
CA ILE A 40 -4.15 -27.55 4.95
C ILE A 40 -4.50 -28.03 3.53
N LYS A 41 -5.68 -27.65 3.01
CA LYS A 41 -6.09 -28.03 1.65
C LYS A 41 -5.61 -27.05 0.58
N SER A 42 -5.21 -25.84 0.97
CA SER A 42 -4.66 -24.82 0.06
C SER A 42 -3.70 -23.84 0.77
N PRO A 43 -2.81 -23.15 0.02
CA PRO A 43 -1.97 -22.08 0.57
C PRO A 43 -2.77 -20.97 1.26
N LEU A 44 -3.90 -20.57 0.68
CA LEU A 44 -4.82 -19.58 1.26
C LEU A 44 -5.37 -20.02 2.62
N GLU A 45 -5.71 -21.30 2.77
CA GLU A 45 -6.23 -21.84 4.03
C GLU A 45 -5.17 -21.83 5.15
N SER A 46 -3.91 -22.12 4.83
CA SER A 46 -2.81 -22.02 5.81
C SER A 46 -2.60 -20.59 6.31
N LEU A 47 -2.65 -19.61 5.41
CA LEU A 47 -2.50 -18.19 5.74
C LEU A 47 -3.68 -17.68 6.55
N ARG A 48 -4.90 -18.13 6.23
CA ARG A 48 -6.11 -17.84 7.01
C ARG A 48 -5.98 -18.36 8.45
N ILE A 49 -5.60 -19.62 8.63
CA ILE A 49 -5.41 -20.24 9.97
C ILE A 49 -4.37 -19.47 10.78
N LEU A 50 -3.24 -19.11 10.18
CA LEU A 50 -2.20 -18.32 10.85
C LEU A 50 -2.71 -16.92 11.25
N SER A 51 -3.46 -16.25 10.38
CA SER A 51 -4.06 -14.95 10.67
C SER A 51 -5.08 -15.03 11.82
N GLU A 52 -5.95 -16.04 11.80
CA GLU A 52 -6.94 -16.27 12.86
C GLU A 52 -6.27 -16.57 14.20
N LEU A 53 -5.21 -17.39 14.20
CA LEU A 53 -4.46 -17.73 15.42
C LEU A 53 -3.75 -16.51 16.01
N ALA A 54 -3.18 -15.64 15.17
CA ALA A 54 -2.57 -14.39 15.62
C ALA A 54 -3.61 -13.44 16.24
N GLU A 55 -4.77 -13.24 15.59
CA GLU A 55 -5.85 -12.39 16.12
C GLU A 55 -6.44 -12.95 17.44
N GLN A 56 -6.65 -14.27 17.51
CA GLN A 56 -7.14 -14.94 18.71
C GLN A 56 -6.18 -14.80 19.89
N THR A 57 -4.87 -14.88 19.65
CA THR A 57 -3.87 -14.80 20.71
C THR A 57 -3.93 -13.45 21.42
N THR A 58 -3.98 -12.34 20.68
CA THR A 58 -4.07 -10.98 21.25
C THR A 58 -5.36 -10.78 22.03
N ARG A 59 -6.50 -11.23 21.50
CA ARG A 59 -7.80 -11.08 22.17
C ARG A 59 -7.91 -11.95 23.43
N VAL A 60 -7.36 -13.15 23.43
CA VAL A 60 -7.31 -14.03 24.61
C VAL A 60 -6.40 -13.44 25.70
N ALA A 61 -5.28 -12.84 25.31
CA ALA A 61 -4.38 -12.15 26.23
C ALA A 61 -5.08 -10.97 26.92
N GLU A 62 -5.78 -10.13 26.16
CA GLU A 62 -6.51 -9.00 26.73
C GLU A 62 -7.68 -9.44 27.61
N PHE A 63 -8.47 -10.43 27.15
CA PHE A 63 -9.53 -11.03 27.95
C PHE A 63 -8.99 -11.52 29.30
N ASN A 64 -7.81 -12.14 29.32
CA ASN A 64 -7.17 -12.59 30.55
C ASN A 64 -6.71 -11.43 31.44
N SER A 65 -6.13 -10.39 30.85
CA SER A 65 -5.73 -9.17 31.57
C SER A 65 -6.93 -8.49 32.24
N ALA A 66 -7.98 -8.23 31.47
CA ALA A 66 -9.23 -7.62 31.92
C ALA A 66 -9.93 -8.48 32.99
N TYR A 67 -9.97 -9.81 32.82
CA TYR A 67 -10.53 -10.72 33.81
C TYR A 67 -9.78 -10.65 35.14
N LYS A 68 -8.44 -10.73 35.12
CA LYS A 68 -7.61 -10.61 36.34
C LYS A 68 -7.82 -9.27 37.05
N LYS A 69 -7.86 -8.18 36.28
CA LYS A 69 -8.13 -6.83 36.81
C LYS A 69 -9.50 -6.76 37.46
N ALA A 70 -10.55 -7.26 36.81
CA ALA A 70 -11.89 -7.28 37.37
C ALA A 70 -12.00 -8.14 38.64
N LYS A 71 -11.33 -9.30 38.68
CA LYS A 71 -11.25 -10.13 39.89
C LYS A 71 -10.50 -9.44 41.03
N SER A 72 -9.41 -8.72 40.75
CA SER A 72 -8.69 -7.93 41.76
C SER A 72 -9.52 -6.75 42.31
N GLN A 73 -10.50 -6.28 41.55
CA GLN A 73 -11.45 -5.24 41.97
C GLN A 73 -12.64 -5.83 42.75
N GLY A 74 -12.64 -7.14 43.03
CA GLY A 74 -13.68 -7.80 43.81
C GLY A 74 -14.98 -8.08 43.03
N LEU A 75 -14.97 -7.96 41.69
CA LEU A 75 -16.16 -8.28 40.90
C LEU A 75 -16.53 -9.76 41.01
N SER A 76 -17.84 -10.04 40.91
CA SER A 76 -18.35 -11.41 40.85
C SER A 76 -17.77 -12.14 39.64
N GLU A 77 -17.74 -13.47 39.69
CA GLU A 77 -17.23 -14.29 38.58
C GLU A 77 -17.93 -13.95 37.26
N ARG A 78 -19.25 -13.74 37.31
CA ARG A 78 -20.05 -13.38 36.15
C ARG A 78 -19.68 -12.01 35.60
N ASP A 79 -19.55 -11.00 36.45
CA ASP A 79 -19.28 -9.63 36.02
C ASP A 79 -17.84 -9.48 35.51
N ALA A 80 -16.89 -10.19 36.14
CA ALA A 80 -15.52 -10.26 35.67
C ALA A 80 -15.43 -10.92 34.28
N LEU A 81 -16.19 -11.99 34.03
CA LEU A 81 -16.27 -12.63 32.72
C LEU A 81 -16.95 -11.76 31.66
N GLN A 82 -18.01 -11.04 32.01
CA GLN A 82 -18.68 -10.11 31.10
C GLN A 82 -17.78 -8.93 30.74
N ARG A 83 -17.11 -8.33 31.73
CA ARG A 83 -16.19 -7.22 31.49
C ARG A 83 -14.99 -7.66 30.67
N ALA A 84 -14.38 -8.79 31.02
CA ALA A 84 -13.33 -9.38 30.21
C ALA A 84 -13.80 -9.68 28.79
N GLY A 85 -15.02 -10.18 28.64
CA GLY A 85 -15.66 -10.43 27.35
C GLY A 85 -15.76 -9.16 26.52
N PHE A 86 -16.29 -8.09 27.09
CA PHE A 86 -16.39 -6.78 26.46
C PHE A 86 -15.02 -6.22 26.04
N GLU A 87 -14.05 -6.19 26.95
CA GLU A 87 -12.69 -5.67 26.65
C GLU A 87 -11.97 -6.52 25.60
N GLY A 88 -12.13 -7.86 25.64
CA GLY A 88 -11.58 -8.77 24.64
C GLY A 88 -12.26 -8.65 23.25
N ARG A 89 -13.53 -8.23 23.21
CA ARG A 89 -14.20 -7.86 21.96
C ARG A 89 -13.68 -6.54 21.41
N ASP A 90 -13.43 -5.58 22.30
CA ASP A 90 -13.24 -4.17 21.96
C ASP A 90 -11.76 -3.75 21.82
N ILE A 91 -10.82 -4.63 22.22
CA ILE A 91 -9.36 -4.44 22.07
C ILE A 91 -8.94 -4.13 20.63
N THR A 92 -9.64 -4.73 19.67
CA THR A 92 -9.66 -4.33 18.27
C THR A 92 -11.13 -4.13 17.90
N ILE A 93 -11.41 -3.30 16.90
CA ILE A 93 -12.77 -2.92 16.49
C ILE A 93 -13.71 -4.15 16.48
N ASP A 94 -14.88 -4.02 17.09
CA ASP A 94 -15.90 -5.08 17.08
C ASP A 94 -16.58 -5.11 15.70
N PHE A 95 -16.13 -6.02 14.83
CA PHE A 95 -16.65 -6.15 13.47
C PHE A 95 -18.12 -6.58 13.44
N ALA A 96 -18.64 -7.18 14.52
CA ALA A 96 -20.04 -7.56 14.66
C ALA A 96 -20.94 -6.41 15.14
N LYS A 97 -20.36 -5.29 15.64
CA LYS A 97 -21.11 -4.07 15.99
C LYS A 97 -21.47 -3.32 14.71
N ILE A 98 -22.48 -3.79 13.98
CA ILE A 98 -22.91 -3.20 12.71
C ILE A 98 -24.42 -3.10 12.62
N GLY A 99 -24.95 -1.90 12.33
CA GLY A 99 -26.37 -1.71 12.06
C GLY A 99 -26.74 -2.15 10.64
N ALA A 100 -28.00 -2.52 10.40
CA ALA A 100 -28.45 -3.09 9.11
C ALA A 100 -28.11 -2.23 7.87
N LYS A 101 -28.23 -0.89 7.97
CA LYS A 101 -27.84 0.02 6.89
C LYS A 101 -26.32 0.05 6.66
N MET A 102 -25.53 0.04 7.74
CA MET A 102 -24.07 -0.05 7.66
C MET A 102 -23.61 -1.41 7.16
N GLN A 103 -24.36 -2.48 7.42
CA GLN A 103 -24.07 -3.82 6.89
C GLN A 103 -24.18 -3.83 5.37
N ALA A 104 -25.22 -3.20 4.80
CA ALA A 104 -25.34 -3.01 3.36
C ALA A 104 -24.16 -2.22 2.77
N THR A 105 -23.77 -1.12 3.40
CA THR A 105 -22.62 -0.32 2.95
C THR A 105 -21.29 -1.06 3.09
N ASN A 106 -21.09 -1.84 4.17
CA ASN A 106 -19.86 -2.58 4.41
C ASN A 106 -19.70 -3.80 3.47
N MET A 107 -20.78 -4.30 2.87
CA MET A 107 -20.71 -5.26 1.75
C MET A 107 -20.17 -4.62 0.46
N ILE A 108 -20.31 -3.30 0.30
CA ILE A 108 -19.88 -2.55 -0.88
C ILE A 108 -18.47 -1.96 -0.67
N VAL A 109 -18.24 -1.36 0.51
CA VAL A 109 -16.98 -0.73 0.91
C VAL A 109 -16.44 -1.47 2.14
N ALA A 110 -15.40 -2.28 1.93
CA ALA A 110 -14.79 -3.04 3.01
C ALA A 110 -14.29 -2.12 4.13
N PHE A 111 -14.50 -2.53 5.38
CA PHE A 111 -14.03 -1.85 6.60
C PHE A 111 -14.61 -0.45 6.87
N ILE A 112 -15.61 0.02 6.13
CA ILE A 112 -16.22 1.34 6.37
C ILE A 112 -16.82 1.45 7.77
N ASN A 113 -17.43 0.38 8.29
CA ASN A 113 -17.97 0.34 9.64
C ASN A 113 -16.85 0.49 10.69
N ALA A 114 -15.70 -0.12 10.44
CA ALA A 114 -14.55 -0.04 11.32
C ALA A 114 -13.99 1.39 11.36
N ARG A 115 -13.88 2.06 10.21
CA ARG A 115 -13.45 3.46 10.13
C ARG A 115 -14.41 4.38 10.89
N VAL A 116 -15.72 4.27 10.65
CA VAL A 116 -16.75 5.07 11.35
C VAL A 116 -16.70 4.86 12.86
N GLN A 117 -16.55 3.61 13.32
CA GLN A 117 -16.38 3.32 14.74
C GLN A 117 -15.10 3.91 15.32
N GLY A 118 -14.00 3.90 14.57
CA GLY A 118 -12.75 4.56 14.97
C GLY A 118 -12.95 6.05 15.25
N TYR A 119 -13.62 6.76 14.33
CA TYR A 119 -13.97 8.17 14.52
C TYR A 119 -14.93 8.42 15.68
N ALA A 120 -15.95 7.56 15.85
CA ALA A 120 -16.86 7.66 16.97
C ALA A 120 -16.14 7.50 18.32
N LYS A 121 -15.26 6.50 18.45
CA LYS A 121 -14.43 6.30 19.66
C LYS A 121 -13.49 7.48 19.92
N LEU A 122 -12.93 8.08 18.87
CA LEU A 122 -12.11 9.28 19.00
C LEU A 122 -12.93 10.44 19.56
N PHE A 123 -14.12 10.68 19.01
CA PHE A 123 -15.02 11.72 19.48
C PHE A 123 -15.43 11.51 20.94
N GLU A 124 -15.82 10.28 21.30
CA GLU A 124 -16.12 9.90 22.69
C GLU A 124 -14.91 10.15 23.62
N SER A 125 -13.70 9.80 23.18
CA SER A 125 -12.47 10.02 23.95
C SER A 125 -12.17 11.51 24.18
N PHE A 126 -12.42 12.36 23.19
CA PHE A 126 -12.28 13.81 23.33
C PHE A 126 -13.37 14.42 24.21
N ARG A 127 -14.62 13.94 24.10
CA ARG A 127 -15.74 14.40 24.95
C ARG A 127 -15.50 14.05 26.41
N ASP A 128 -15.11 12.80 26.67
CA ASP A 128 -15.04 12.26 28.03
C ASP A 128 -13.72 12.61 28.74
N GLN A 129 -12.61 12.68 28.00
CA GLN A 129 -11.27 12.95 28.56
C GLN A 129 -10.43 13.86 27.64
N PRO A 130 -10.86 15.11 27.39
CA PRO A 130 -10.23 15.98 26.38
C PRO A 130 -8.73 16.20 26.62
N LEU A 131 -8.33 16.55 27.85
CA LEU A 131 -6.92 16.83 28.17
C LEU A 131 -6.04 15.58 28.03
N THR A 132 -6.49 14.45 28.57
CA THR A 132 -5.75 13.18 28.50
C THR A 132 -5.63 12.70 27.06
N THR A 133 -6.72 12.77 26.29
CA THR A 133 -6.74 12.37 24.88
C THR A 133 -5.80 13.25 24.05
N SER A 134 -5.87 14.57 24.21
CA SER A 134 -4.94 15.51 23.55
C SER A 134 -3.48 15.24 23.92
N ALA A 135 -3.18 15.07 25.21
CA ALA A 135 -1.82 14.78 25.67
C ALA A 135 -1.29 13.47 25.08
N ARG A 136 -2.12 12.42 25.00
CA ARG A 136 -1.74 11.14 24.37
C ARG A 136 -1.51 11.28 22.87
N ILE A 137 -2.41 11.95 22.14
CA ILE A 137 -2.24 12.20 20.70
C ILE A 137 -0.94 12.98 20.46
N PHE A 138 -0.71 14.04 21.23
CA PHE A 138 0.51 14.83 21.10
C PHE A 138 1.76 13.97 21.37
N THR A 139 1.83 13.31 22.53
CA THR A 139 3.05 12.57 22.95
C THR A 139 3.29 11.29 22.15
N GLN A 140 2.24 10.59 21.72
CA GLN A 140 2.35 9.29 21.06
C GLN A 140 2.32 9.37 19.53
N ILE A 141 1.76 10.45 18.96
CA ILE A 141 1.58 10.58 17.51
C ILE A 141 2.32 11.81 17.00
N MET A 142 1.91 13.02 17.40
CA MET A 142 2.42 14.26 16.80
C MET A 142 3.92 14.45 17.08
N LEU A 143 4.36 14.27 18.32
CA LEU A 143 5.75 14.48 18.73
C LEU A 143 6.70 13.50 18.01
N PRO A 144 6.48 12.17 17.99
CA PRO A 144 7.28 11.27 17.16
C PRO A 144 7.28 11.63 15.67
N SER A 145 6.13 12.04 15.12
CA SER A 145 6.02 12.47 13.71
C SER A 145 6.92 13.68 13.44
N ALA A 146 6.85 14.70 14.30
CA ALA A 146 7.65 15.90 14.18
C ALA A 146 9.15 15.63 14.31
N LEU A 147 9.56 14.76 15.25
CA LEU A 147 10.95 14.37 15.44
C LEU A 147 11.49 13.60 14.22
N LEU A 148 10.75 12.61 13.73
CA LEU A 148 11.16 11.83 12.55
C LEU A 148 11.17 12.69 11.29
N TRP A 149 10.19 13.59 11.13
CA TRP A 149 10.23 14.59 10.06
C TRP A 149 11.48 15.45 10.17
N TYR A 150 11.81 15.99 11.34
CA TYR A 150 12.95 16.88 11.52
C TYR A 150 14.28 16.21 11.14
N VAL A 151 14.44 14.93 11.54
CA VAL A 151 15.63 14.11 11.25
C VAL A 151 15.70 13.77 9.76
N ASN A 152 14.58 13.46 9.11
CA ASN A 152 14.58 12.93 7.74
C ASN A 152 14.35 13.99 6.64
N LYS A 153 13.81 15.18 6.94
CA LYS A 153 13.31 16.14 5.93
C LYS A 153 14.31 16.51 4.83
N ASP A 154 15.61 16.51 5.14
CA ASP A 154 16.68 16.89 4.22
C ASP A 154 17.35 15.71 3.53
N ASP A 155 17.10 14.49 4.00
CA ASP A 155 17.70 13.26 3.49
C ASP A 155 17.22 12.97 2.04
N PRO A 156 18.13 12.78 1.07
CA PRO A 156 17.76 12.50 -0.32
C PRO A 156 16.98 11.19 -0.47
N VAL A 157 17.27 10.17 0.34
CA VAL A 157 16.54 8.90 0.37
C VAL A 157 15.10 9.15 0.83
N TYR A 158 14.90 9.93 1.90
CA TYR A 158 13.57 10.30 2.38
C TYR A 158 12.77 11.07 1.32
N LYS A 159 13.40 12.04 0.65
CA LYS A 159 12.77 12.81 -0.44
C LYS A 159 12.37 11.91 -1.61
N ALA A 160 13.18 10.92 -1.95
CA ALA A 160 12.89 9.97 -3.02
C ALA A 160 11.77 8.97 -2.70
N LEU A 161 11.39 8.78 -1.42
CA LEU A 161 10.33 7.85 -1.04
C LEU A 161 8.96 8.27 -1.59
N PRO A 162 8.14 7.31 -2.08
CA PRO A 162 6.79 7.61 -2.52
C PRO A 162 5.96 8.27 -1.41
N ARG A 163 5.12 9.25 -1.79
CA ARG A 163 4.33 10.04 -0.84
C ARG A 163 3.47 9.20 0.10
N TRP A 164 2.80 8.16 -0.41
CA TRP A 164 1.97 7.26 0.42
C TRP A 164 2.76 6.57 1.54
N GLN A 165 4.07 6.34 1.37
CA GLN A 165 4.89 5.73 2.40
C GLN A 165 5.18 6.71 3.53
N LYS A 166 5.48 7.97 3.20
CA LYS A 166 5.64 9.05 4.19
C LYS A 166 4.32 9.32 4.92
N ASP A 167 3.22 9.36 4.16
CA ASP A 167 1.90 9.69 4.68
C ASP A 167 1.28 8.57 5.56
N LEU A 168 1.69 7.31 5.42
CA LEU A 168 1.10 6.20 6.19
C LEU A 168 2.05 5.56 7.21
N PHE A 169 3.34 5.88 7.17
CA PHE A 169 4.33 5.22 8.01
C PHE A 169 5.29 6.22 8.65
N TYR A 170 5.74 5.87 9.86
CA TYR A 170 6.94 6.44 10.45
C TYR A 170 8.16 5.88 9.74
N ILE A 171 8.98 6.74 9.18
CA ILE A 171 10.18 6.35 8.43
C ILE A 171 11.40 6.47 9.33
N VAL A 172 12.19 5.40 9.39
CA VAL A 172 13.48 5.36 10.09
C VAL A 172 14.53 4.91 9.09
N ILE A 173 15.48 5.79 8.78
CA ILE A 173 16.56 5.53 7.85
C ILE A 173 17.80 5.14 8.68
N VAL A 174 18.41 4.02 8.34
CA VAL A 174 19.63 3.52 8.99
C VAL A 174 20.72 3.33 7.95
N GLY A 175 21.87 3.97 8.18
CA GLY A 175 22.96 4.07 7.20
C GLY A 175 22.91 5.40 6.45
N GLU A 176 23.80 5.58 5.49
CA GLU A 176 23.92 6.80 4.70
C GLU A 176 23.91 6.49 3.21
N GLY A 177 23.36 7.42 2.43
CA GLY A 177 23.39 7.38 0.97
C GLY A 177 22.72 6.13 0.39
N ASP A 178 23.42 5.53 -0.56
CA ASP A 178 22.86 4.49 -1.42
C ASP A 178 22.63 3.15 -0.72
N ASP A 179 23.36 2.86 0.35
CA ASP A 179 23.25 1.63 1.14
C ASP A 179 22.28 1.76 2.32
N ALA A 180 21.60 2.90 2.45
CA ALA A 180 20.68 3.16 3.53
C ALA A 180 19.49 2.20 3.51
N THR A 181 19.28 1.52 4.64
CA THR A 181 18.10 0.68 4.85
C THR A 181 16.98 1.52 5.42
N VAL A 182 15.86 1.56 4.68
CA VAL A 182 14.69 2.34 5.07
C VAL A 182 13.68 1.42 5.76
N TYR A 183 13.52 1.62 7.07
CA TYR A 183 12.47 0.99 7.85
C TYR A 183 11.22 1.85 7.86
N ARG A 184 10.06 1.20 7.87
CA ARG A 184 8.76 1.84 7.97
C ARG A 184 7.91 1.18 9.04
N ILE A 185 7.27 1.97 9.87
CA ILE A 185 6.37 1.50 10.93
C ILE A 185 4.99 2.08 10.66
N PRO A 186 3.94 1.26 10.49
CA PRO A 186 2.60 1.76 10.21
C PRO A 186 2.14 2.76 11.27
N LYS A 187 1.70 3.95 10.84
CA LYS A 187 1.04 4.90 11.74
C LYS A 187 -0.32 4.32 12.15
N PRO A 188 -0.83 4.61 13.36
CA PRO A 188 -2.17 4.17 13.77
C PRO A 188 -3.22 4.65 12.76
N PHE A 189 -4.11 3.76 12.31
CA PHE A 189 -5.16 4.12 11.33
C PHE A 189 -6.04 5.26 11.85
N GLU A 190 -6.47 6.14 10.93
CA GLU A 190 -7.21 7.40 11.15
C GLU A 190 -6.43 8.47 11.94
N LEU A 191 -6.01 8.18 13.17
CA LEU A 191 -5.31 9.15 14.03
C LEU A 191 -3.91 9.52 13.52
N GLY A 192 -3.18 8.53 13.01
CA GLY A 192 -1.84 8.72 12.48
C GLY A 192 -1.83 9.51 11.17
N VAL A 193 -2.88 9.38 10.34
CA VAL A 193 -3.03 10.17 9.11
C VAL A 193 -3.39 11.61 9.47
N VAL A 194 -4.40 11.82 10.31
CA VAL A 194 -4.85 13.17 10.67
C VAL A 194 -3.81 13.91 11.49
N PHE A 195 -3.33 13.33 12.59
CA PHE A 195 -2.45 14.02 13.52
C PHE A 195 -0.97 13.80 13.20
N GLY A 196 -0.57 12.61 12.75
CA GLY A 196 0.83 12.34 12.44
C GLY A 196 1.24 12.99 11.12
N THR A 197 0.65 12.52 10.02
CA THR A 197 0.90 13.06 8.69
C THR A 197 0.44 14.51 8.57
N GLY A 198 -0.66 14.91 9.20
CA GLY A 198 -1.03 16.33 9.28
C GLY A 198 0.05 17.19 9.95
N THR A 199 0.71 16.69 11.00
CA THR A 199 1.85 17.40 11.63
C THR A 199 3.04 17.50 10.66
N GLU A 200 3.41 16.42 9.98
CA GLU A 200 4.51 16.42 9.01
C GLU A 200 4.25 17.37 7.85
N LYS A 201 3.02 17.36 7.30
CA LYS A 201 2.61 18.27 6.23
C LYS A 201 2.59 19.72 6.69
N LEU A 202 2.12 19.99 7.92
CA LEU A 202 2.14 21.33 8.50
C LEU A 202 3.58 21.83 8.69
N LEU A 203 4.50 20.98 9.14
CA LEU A 203 5.92 21.33 9.27
C LEU A 203 6.58 21.55 7.91
N ASP A 204 6.28 20.71 6.91
CA ASP A 204 6.68 20.93 5.52
C ASP A 204 6.18 22.29 5.01
N PHE A 205 4.90 22.61 5.24
CA PHE A 205 4.31 23.89 4.85
C PHE A 205 5.02 25.05 5.54
N ILE A 206 5.12 25.05 6.87
CA ILE A 206 5.74 26.15 7.63
C ILE A 206 7.20 26.39 7.23
N THR A 207 7.94 25.33 6.85
CA THR A 207 9.34 25.47 6.47
C THR A 207 9.59 25.82 5.01
N LYS A 208 8.63 25.54 4.11
CA LYS A 208 8.73 25.82 2.67
C LYS A 208 7.90 27.02 2.23
N ARG A 209 6.97 27.47 3.07
CA ARG A 209 6.04 28.56 2.81
C ARG A 209 6.78 29.88 2.51
N SER A 210 6.30 30.58 1.49
CA SER A 210 6.57 32.02 1.29
C SER A 210 5.61 32.89 2.14
N GLU A 211 5.98 34.12 2.49
CA GLU A 211 5.18 34.97 3.41
C GLU A 211 3.68 35.09 3.02
N SER A 212 3.33 34.91 1.73
CA SER A 212 1.99 35.07 1.17
C SER A 212 1.00 33.89 1.30
N GLU A 213 1.40 32.66 1.65
CA GLU A 213 0.47 31.50 1.62
C GLU A 213 -0.35 31.34 2.91
N ASP A 214 -1.69 31.32 2.85
CA ASP A 214 -2.52 31.21 4.07
C ASP A 214 -2.54 29.79 4.68
N ILE A 215 -2.26 29.70 5.99
CA ILE A 215 -2.36 28.45 6.78
C ILE A 215 -3.80 27.92 6.76
N ALA A 216 -4.81 28.81 6.80
CA ALA A 216 -6.20 28.39 6.81
C ALA A 216 -6.59 27.68 5.51
N GLN A 217 -6.09 28.17 4.37
CA GLN A 217 -6.30 27.55 3.06
C GLN A 217 -5.62 26.19 2.98
N PHE A 218 -4.35 26.10 3.40
CA PHE A 218 -3.63 24.83 3.48
C PHE A 218 -4.35 23.78 4.35
N VAL A 219 -4.86 24.17 5.52
CA VAL A 219 -5.65 23.26 6.38
C VAL A 219 -6.95 22.84 5.68
N GLY A 220 -7.60 23.75 4.96
CA GLY A 220 -8.78 23.45 4.14
C GLY A 220 -8.50 22.39 3.07
N ASP A 221 -7.43 22.57 2.29
CA ASP A 221 -7.01 21.66 1.22
C ASP A 221 -6.64 20.28 1.77
N LEU A 222 -5.91 20.24 2.91
CA LEU A 222 -5.62 18.99 3.59
C LEU A 222 -6.88 18.24 4.01
N LEU A 223 -7.90 18.94 4.53
CA LEU A 223 -9.16 18.32 4.93
C LEU A 223 -9.94 17.81 3.71
N GLU A 224 -9.95 18.58 2.62
CA GLU A 224 -10.61 18.19 1.37
C GLU A 224 -9.95 16.94 0.76
N ASP A 225 -8.62 16.88 0.70
CA ASP A 225 -7.90 15.72 0.18
C ASP A 225 -8.14 14.46 1.01
N ASN A 226 -8.19 14.58 2.34
CA ASN A 226 -8.54 13.47 3.22
C ASN A 226 -10.01 13.03 3.00
N ALA A 227 -10.94 13.98 2.79
CA ALA A 227 -12.34 13.68 2.52
C ALA A 227 -12.55 13.01 1.16
N LYS A 228 -11.81 13.39 0.12
CA LYS A 228 -11.81 12.70 -1.19
C LYS A 228 -11.34 11.24 -1.06
N GLY A 229 -10.40 10.96 -0.16
CA GLY A 229 -10.00 9.60 0.20
C GLY A 229 -11.10 8.74 0.85
N MET A 230 -12.23 9.35 1.23
CA MET A 230 -13.41 8.67 1.78
C MET A 230 -14.49 8.37 0.73
N LEU A 231 -14.26 8.69 -0.55
CA LEU A 231 -15.23 8.38 -1.61
C LEU A 231 -15.53 6.88 -1.62
N PRO A 232 -16.82 6.47 -1.51
CA PRO A 232 -17.21 5.07 -1.40
C PRO A 232 -17.13 4.39 -2.76
N ILE A 233 -15.92 4.09 -3.24
CA ILE A 233 -15.73 3.25 -4.42
C ILE A 233 -15.90 1.79 -3.98
N PRO A 234 -16.80 1.01 -4.61
CA PRO A 234 -16.93 -0.40 -4.30
C PRO A 234 -15.58 -1.13 -4.45
N GLN A 235 -15.14 -1.84 -3.41
CA GLN A 235 -13.80 -2.43 -3.38
C GLN A 235 -13.57 -3.49 -4.48
N ILE A 236 -14.65 -4.12 -4.93
CA ILE A 236 -14.62 -5.08 -6.06
C ILE A 236 -14.36 -4.38 -7.40
N LEU A 237 -14.85 -3.15 -7.57
CA LEU A 237 -14.69 -2.36 -8.80
C LEU A 237 -13.38 -1.59 -8.81
N LEU A 238 -12.83 -1.26 -7.64
CA LEU A 238 -11.63 -0.45 -7.50
C LEU A 238 -10.48 -0.95 -8.39
N PRO A 239 -10.11 -2.26 -8.40
CA PRO A 239 -9.02 -2.73 -9.25
C PRO A 239 -9.30 -2.54 -10.75
N PHE A 240 -10.55 -2.61 -11.21
CA PHE A 240 -10.88 -2.33 -12.61
C PHE A 240 -10.73 -0.85 -12.95
N VAL A 241 -11.16 0.03 -12.04
CA VAL A 241 -10.97 1.49 -12.19
C VAL A 241 -9.48 1.83 -12.24
N GLU A 242 -8.71 1.30 -11.29
CA GLU A 242 -7.25 1.51 -11.26
C GLU A 242 -6.58 1.00 -12.54
N ASN A 243 -6.99 -0.17 -13.04
CA ASN A 243 -6.50 -0.72 -14.31
C ASN A 243 -6.90 0.12 -15.52
N TYR A 244 -8.14 0.62 -15.55
CA TYR A 244 -8.62 1.47 -16.65
C TYR A 244 -7.80 2.75 -16.76
N PHE A 245 -7.53 3.42 -15.63
CA PHE A 245 -6.74 4.64 -15.58
C PHE A 245 -5.23 4.42 -15.49
N ASN A 246 -4.79 3.15 -15.47
CA ASN A 246 -3.39 2.77 -15.25
C ASN A 246 -2.77 3.47 -14.01
N LYS A 247 -3.55 3.66 -12.94
CA LYS A 247 -3.13 4.40 -11.73
C LYS A 247 -3.69 3.72 -10.50
N SER A 248 -2.82 3.35 -9.57
CA SER A 248 -3.24 2.88 -8.26
C SER A 248 -3.76 4.07 -7.45
N LEU A 249 -5.01 4.01 -6.99
CA LEU A 249 -5.58 5.04 -6.12
C LEU A 249 -4.98 4.99 -4.72
N PHE A 250 -4.40 3.85 -4.31
CA PHE A 250 -3.70 3.74 -3.04
C PHE A 250 -2.29 4.37 -3.06
N THR A 251 -1.49 4.05 -4.08
CA THR A 251 -0.08 4.49 -4.14
C THR A 251 0.14 5.74 -4.99
N GLY A 252 -0.83 6.10 -5.82
CA GLY A 252 -0.67 7.11 -6.89
C GLY A 252 0.16 6.61 -8.09
N GLN A 253 0.79 5.44 -8.01
CA GLN A 253 1.73 4.97 -9.03
C GLN A 253 1.04 4.29 -10.20
N ALA A 254 1.68 4.34 -11.37
CA ALA A 254 1.22 3.63 -12.54
C ALA A 254 1.31 2.09 -12.36
N ILE A 255 0.25 1.36 -12.75
CA ILE A 255 0.24 -0.12 -12.69
C ILE A 255 1.20 -0.69 -13.73
N VAL A 256 1.02 -0.26 -14.97
CA VAL A 256 1.92 -0.50 -16.09
C VAL A 256 2.91 0.66 -16.11
N PRO A 257 4.21 0.38 -16.04
CA PRO A 257 5.23 1.41 -16.22
C PRO A 257 4.98 2.27 -17.46
N ARG A 258 4.98 3.61 -17.32
CA ARG A 258 4.76 4.56 -18.42
C ARG A 258 5.62 4.27 -19.66
N GLY A 259 6.89 3.92 -19.47
CA GLY A 259 7.82 3.59 -20.57
C GLY A 259 7.49 2.30 -21.33
N THR A 260 6.57 1.48 -20.82
CA THR A 260 6.08 0.24 -21.46
C THR A 260 4.56 0.31 -21.69
N GLU A 261 3.92 1.47 -21.56
CA GLU A 261 2.47 1.58 -21.75
C GLU A 261 2.06 1.36 -23.22
N ASN A 262 2.95 1.72 -24.15
CA ASN A 262 2.70 1.69 -25.60
C ASN A 262 3.23 0.44 -26.31
N ILE A 263 3.63 -0.60 -25.58
CA ILE A 263 3.98 -1.91 -26.18
C ILE A 263 2.83 -2.89 -25.99
N LEU A 264 2.86 -4.01 -26.72
CA LEU A 264 1.84 -5.06 -26.61
C LEU A 264 1.63 -5.46 -25.13
N PRO A 265 0.36 -5.58 -24.68
CA PRO A 265 0.01 -5.92 -23.31
C PRO A 265 0.83 -7.06 -22.70
N GLU A 266 1.06 -8.15 -23.42
CA GLU A 266 1.80 -9.32 -22.92
C GLU A 266 3.22 -9.02 -22.40
N TYR A 267 3.87 -7.96 -22.91
CA TYR A 267 5.22 -7.54 -22.46
C TYR A 267 5.21 -6.48 -21.36
N GLN A 268 4.03 -6.07 -20.89
CA GLN A 268 3.87 -5.06 -19.86
C GLN A 268 4.05 -5.67 -18.46
N PHE A 269 5.30 -5.90 -18.07
CA PHE A 269 5.64 -6.43 -16.75
C PHE A 269 6.95 -5.87 -16.20
N THR A 270 7.16 -6.09 -14.90
CA THR A 270 8.38 -5.71 -14.19
C THR A 270 9.14 -6.97 -13.74
N PRO A 271 10.39 -6.83 -13.29
CA PRO A 271 11.12 -7.88 -12.55
C PRO A 271 10.32 -8.53 -11.41
N TYR A 272 9.35 -7.81 -10.84
CA TYR A 272 8.60 -8.22 -9.65
C TYR A 272 7.20 -8.75 -9.96
N THR A 273 6.80 -8.77 -11.24
CA THR A 273 5.52 -9.36 -11.65
C THR A 273 5.55 -10.88 -11.50
N SER A 274 4.50 -11.46 -10.93
CA SER A 274 4.44 -12.91 -10.68
C SER A 274 4.50 -13.72 -11.97
N GLN A 275 5.04 -14.94 -11.87
CA GLN A 275 5.15 -15.84 -13.03
C GLN A 275 3.77 -16.36 -13.47
N ILE A 276 2.87 -16.60 -12.51
CA ILE A 276 1.47 -16.91 -12.80
C ILE A 276 0.82 -15.81 -13.63
N SER A 277 1.00 -14.53 -13.28
CA SER A 277 0.43 -13.43 -14.07
C SER A 277 1.04 -13.34 -15.47
N LYS A 278 2.33 -13.67 -15.64
CA LYS A 278 2.96 -13.75 -16.97
C LYS A 278 2.33 -14.87 -17.81
N ALA A 279 2.19 -16.06 -17.23
CA ALA A 279 1.56 -17.20 -17.91
C ALA A 279 0.10 -16.91 -18.29
N LEU A 280 -0.69 -16.33 -17.37
CA LEU A 280 -2.06 -15.91 -17.66
C LEU A 280 -2.12 -14.84 -18.74
N GLY A 281 -1.23 -13.86 -18.70
CA GLY A 281 -1.13 -12.81 -19.71
C GLY A 281 -0.85 -13.37 -21.10
N SER A 282 0.10 -14.31 -21.23
CA SER A 282 0.39 -15.00 -22.49
C SER A 282 -0.81 -15.79 -23.03
N ILE A 283 -1.52 -16.55 -22.18
CA ILE A 283 -2.71 -17.29 -22.59
C ILE A 283 -3.81 -16.35 -23.09
N ILE A 284 -4.02 -15.22 -22.43
CA ILE A 284 -5.01 -14.22 -22.85
C ILE A 284 -4.56 -13.56 -24.17
N ALA A 285 -3.27 -13.28 -24.33
CA ALA A 285 -2.71 -12.70 -25.54
C ALA A 285 -2.87 -13.61 -26.77
N GLU A 286 -2.82 -14.92 -26.59
CA GLU A 286 -3.11 -15.90 -27.67
C GLU A 286 -4.55 -15.77 -28.19
N ILE A 287 -5.50 -15.36 -27.35
CA ILE A 287 -6.91 -15.15 -27.71
C ILE A 287 -7.11 -13.75 -28.29
N ASP A 288 -6.62 -12.73 -27.58
CA ASP A 288 -6.67 -11.33 -28.00
C ASP A 288 -5.39 -10.61 -27.51
N PRO A 289 -4.42 -10.33 -28.40
CA PRO A 289 -3.17 -9.70 -28.01
C PRO A 289 -3.32 -8.21 -27.69
N THR A 290 -4.45 -7.59 -28.04
CA THR A 290 -4.69 -6.15 -27.85
C THR A 290 -5.40 -5.83 -26.53
N THR A 291 -5.98 -6.85 -25.89
CA THR A 291 -6.74 -6.64 -24.66
C THR A 291 -5.83 -6.18 -23.52
N PRO A 292 -6.23 -5.16 -22.74
CA PRO A 292 -5.47 -4.76 -21.56
C PRO A 292 -5.31 -5.88 -20.53
N PHE A 293 -6.21 -6.88 -20.53
CA PHE A 293 -6.13 -8.02 -19.61
C PHE A 293 -5.02 -9.02 -19.97
N ALA A 294 -4.41 -8.93 -21.15
CA ALA A 294 -3.20 -9.69 -21.48
C ALA A 294 -1.96 -9.15 -20.76
N SER A 295 -2.05 -7.97 -20.12
CA SER A 295 -0.94 -7.36 -19.38
C SER A 295 -0.66 -8.06 -18.05
N PRO A 296 0.52 -8.69 -17.86
CA PRO A 296 0.83 -9.35 -16.62
C PRO A 296 0.85 -8.40 -15.42
N ALA A 297 1.30 -7.15 -15.59
CA ALA A 297 1.27 -6.14 -14.51
C ALA A 297 -0.16 -5.82 -14.05
N ARG A 298 -1.11 -5.75 -15.01
CA ARG A 298 -2.53 -5.51 -14.75
C ARG A 298 -3.20 -6.69 -14.05
N ILE A 299 -2.91 -7.92 -14.48
CA ILE A 299 -3.37 -9.16 -13.81
C ILE A 299 -2.86 -9.20 -12.37
N ASP A 300 -1.57 -8.91 -12.17
CA ASP A 300 -0.97 -8.86 -10.84
C ASP A 300 -1.65 -7.81 -9.94
N ALA A 301 -1.97 -6.64 -10.49
CA ALA A 301 -2.71 -5.59 -9.77
C ALA A 301 -4.14 -6.02 -9.41
N LEU A 302 -4.84 -6.73 -10.30
CA LEU A 302 -6.17 -7.30 -10.02
C LEU A 302 -6.13 -8.32 -8.88
N ILE A 303 -5.19 -9.27 -8.95
CA ILE A 303 -5.01 -10.27 -7.89
C ILE A 303 -4.69 -9.57 -6.57
N ARG A 304 -3.76 -8.61 -6.58
CA ARG A 304 -3.41 -7.79 -5.41
C ARG A 304 -4.63 -7.06 -4.83
N GLY A 305 -5.41 -6.42 -5.68
CA GLY A 305 -6.55 -5.59 -5.28
C GLY A 305 -7.68 -6.39 -4.62
N TRP A 306 -7.95 -7.61 -5.10
CA TRP A 306 -9.01 -8.45 -4.54
C TRP A 306 -8.57 -9.32 -3.37
N THR A 307 -7.33 -9.81 -3.40
CA THR A 307 -6.87 -10.81 -2.42
C THR A 307 -5.97 -10.22 -1.33
N GLY A 308 -5.51 -8.99 -1.51
CA GLY A 308 -4.65 -8.29 -0.58
C GLY A 308 -3.32 -9.02 -0.33
N THR A 309 -2.79 -8.87 0.89
CA THR A 309 -1.49 -9.44 1.28
C THR A 309 -1.50 -10.98 1.30
N LEU A 310 -2.61 -11.60 1.71
CA LEU A 310 -2.66 -13.06 1.83
C LEU A 310 -2.67 -13.75 0.47
N GLY A 311 -3.42 -13.23 -0.50
CA GLY A 311 -3.37 -13.82 -1.84
C GLY A 311 -2.04 -13.58 -2.54
N ASN A 312 -1.36 -12.45 -2.29
CA ASN A 312 0.02 -12.27 -2.76
C ASN A 312 0.96 -13.36 -2.26
N TYR A 313 0.86 -13.75 -0.98
CA TYR A 313 1.66 -14.86 -0.47
C TYR A 313 1.25 -16.19 -1.09
N ALA A 314 -0.04 -16.42 -1.31
CA ALA A 314 -0.51 -17.61 -2.02
C ALA A 314 0.06 -17.68 -3.46
N VAL A 315 0.07 -16.57 -4.19
CA VAL A 315 0.68 -16.46 -5.52
C VAL A 315 2.18 -16.73 -5.46
N GLN A 316 2.90 -16.16 -4.49
CA GLN A 316 4.34 -16.40 -4.33
C GLN A 316 4.66 -17.87 -4.04
N ILE A 317 3.84 -18.53 -3.21
CA ILE A 317 3.97 -19.96 -2.91
C ILE A 317 3.66 -20.80 -4.17
N ALA A 318 2.60 -20.44 -4.89
CA ALA A 318 2.20 -21.13 -6.12
C ALA A 318 3.26 -20.96 -7.22
N ASP A 319 3.79 -19.76 -7.43
CA ASP A 319 4.93 -19.49 -8.31
C ASP A 319 6.13 -20.39 -7.97
N ALA A 320 6.50 -20.46 -6.69
CA ALA A 320 7.62 -21.29 -6.24
C ALA A 320 7.37 -22.80 -6.48
N ALA A 321 6.12 -23.26 -6.30
CA ALA A 321 5.73 -24.63 -6.58
C ALA A 321 5.76 -24.95 -8.08
N LEU A 322 5.25 -24.05 -8.93
CA LEU A 322 5.23 -24.20 -10.38
C LEU A 322 6.64 -24.24 -10.96
N ILE A 323 7.53 -23.35 -10.50
CA ILE A 323 8.95 -23.36 -10.85
C ILE A 323 9.60 -24.69 -10.43
N LYS A 324 9.41 -25.12 -9.18
CA LYS A 324 9.97 -26.38 -8.67
C LYS A 324 9.46 -27.62 -9.41
N SER A 325 8.22 -27.58 -9.90
CA SER A 325 7.62 -28.65 -10.69
C SER A 325 8.07 -28.70 -12.16
N GLY A 326 8.80 -27.69 -12.63
CA GLY A 326 9.26 -27.59 -14.02
C GLY A 326 8.20 -27.11 -15.01
N ILE A 327 7.01 -26.72 -14.54
CA ILE A 327 5.93 -26.17 -15.39
C ILE A 327 6.28 -24.76 -15.88
N ILE A 328 6.96 -23.98 -15.05
CA ILE A 328 7.46 -22.64 -15.38
C ILE A 328 8.99 -22.70 -15.34
N GLU A 329 9.64 -22.14 -16.36
CA GLU A 329 11.09 -22.03 -16.39
C GLU A 329 11.59 -21.17 -15.22
N ASP A 330 12.57 -21.68 -14.44
CA ASP A 330 13.12 -20.93 -13.31
C ASP A 330 13.91 -19.71 -13.82
N PRO A 331 13.40 -18.48 -13.63
CA PRO A 331 14.15 -17.32 -14.06
C PRO A 331 15.27 -17.08 -13.05
N VAL A 332 16.47 -16.77 -13.53
CA VAL A 332 17.56 -16.28 -12.66
C VAL A 332 17.13 -14.92 -12.08
N LYS A 333 16.54 -14.90 -10.89
CA LYS A 333 16.03 -13.67 -10.26
C LYS A 333 17.17 -12.89 -9.59
N PRO A 334 17.07 -11.55 -9.50
CA PRO A 334 18.00 -10.76 -8.70
C PRO A 334 17.97 -11.22 -7.23
N THR A 335 19.11 -11.12 -6.55
CA THR A 335 19.26 -11.52 -5.14
C THR A 335 18.19 -10.89 -4.26
N LYS A 336 17.61 -11.66 -3.34
CA LYS A 336 16.53 -11.19 -2.47
C LYS A 336 17.06 -10.21 -1.44
N THR A 337 16.30 -9.15 -1.17
CA THR A 337 16.58 -8.21 -0.08
C THR A 337 15.58 -8.40 1.07
N LEU A 338 15.77 -7.67 2.18
CA LEU A 338 14.79 -7.66 3.29
C LEU A 338 13.37 -7.29 2.81
N ALA A 339 13.27 -6.48 1.75
CA ALA A 339 11.99 -6.10 1.13
C ALA A 339 11.32 -7.23 0.31
N ASP A 340 11.97 -8.38 0.12
CA ASP A 340 11.39 -9.58 -0.53
C ASP A 340 10.88 -10.62 0.47
N ILE A 341 11.29 -10.53 1.74
CA ILE A 341 10.97 -11.54 2.74
C ILE A 341 9.52 -11.35 3.23
N PRO A 342 8.66 -12.38 3.18
CA PRO A 342 7.32 -12.31 3.76
C PRO A 342 7.34 -11.82 5.20
N PHE A 343 6.33 -11.03 5.58
CA PHE A 343 6.22 -10.30 6.85
C PHE A 343 7.26 -9.16 7.04
N ILE A 344 8.55 -9.39 6.78
CA ILE A 344 9.59 -8.35 6.92
C ILE A 344 9.38 -7.21 5.92
N LYS A 345 8.95 -7.52 4.68
CA LYS A 345 8.64 -6.52 3.64
C LYS A 345 7.57 -5.49 4.06
N ALA A 346 6.78 -5.77 5.08
CA ALA A 346 5.81 -4.81 5.62
C ALA A 346 6.53 -3.64 6.33
N PHE A 347 7.72 -3.89 6.88
CA PHE A 347 8.48 -2.97 7.72
C PHE A 347 9.74 -2.41 7.04
N VAL A 348 10.05 -2.84 5.82
CA VAL A 348 11.23 -2.38 5.08
C VAL A 348 10.79 -1.90 3.70
N VAL A 349 11.32 -0.75 3.29
CA VAL A 349 11.11 -0.19 1.95
C VAL A 349 12.21 -0.69 1.02
N ARG A 350 11.84 -1.05 -0.21
CA ARG A 350 12.80 -1.28 -1.28
C ARG A 350 13.37 0.05 -1.73
N ASN A 351 14.66 0.23 -1.51
CA ASN A 351 15.43 1.40 -1.96
C ASN A 351 16.70 0.89 -2.64
N PRO A 352 17.00 1.29 -3.89
CA PRO A 352 16.22 2.15 -4.78
C PRO A 352 15.02 1.41 -5.41
N SER A 353 14.05 2.14 -5.97
CA SER A 353 12.94 1.54 -6.71
C SER A 353 12.37 2.44 -7.80
N SER A 354 11.71 1.83 -8.80
CA SER A 354 10.97 2.56 -9.85
C SER A 354 9.79 3.38 -9.33
N GLY A 355 9.39 3.18 -8.08
CA GLY A 355 8.27 3.89 -7.45
C GLY A 355 8.67 5.18 -6.75
N SER A 356 9.89 5.69 -6.97
CA SER A 356 10.35 6.93 -6.36
C SER A 356 9.44 8.12 -6.68
N GLU A 357 9.27 9.03 -5.70
CA GLU A 357 8.48 10.25 -5.86
C GLU A 357 9.00 11.14 -7.00
N PHE A 358 10.32 11.20 -7.21
CA PHE A 358 10.90 12.01 -8.30
C PHE A 358 10.50 11.49 -9.67
N ILE A 359 10.50 10.15 -9.86
CA ILE A 359 10.07 9.53 -11.11
C ILE A 359 8.58 9.81 -11.36
N GLU A 360 7.74 9.71 -10.32
CA GLU A 360 6.30 9.98 -10.44
C GLU A 360 6.06 11.45 -10.81
N LYS A 361 6.62 12.39 -10.06
CA LYS A 361 6.52 13.83 -10.33
C LYS A 361 6.99 14.19 -11.74
N PHE A 362 8.09 13.61 -12.19
CA PHE A 362 8.56 13.78 -13.55
C PHE A 362 7.48 13.40 -14.58
N TYR A 363 6.82 12.25 -14.43
CA TYR A 363 5.78 11.83 -15.35
C TYR A 363 4.47 12.62 -15.21
N GLU A 364 4.18 13.15 -14.02
CA GLU A 364 3.06 14.08 -13.80
C GLU A 364 3.29 15.40 -14.55
N LEU A 365 4.52 15.92 -14.56
CA LEU A 365 4.90 17.11 -15.35
C LEU A 365 4.97 16.82 -16.85
N TYR A 366 5.58 15.71 -17.25
CA TYR A 366 5.79 15.37 -18.67
C TYR A 366 4.51 14.93 -19.38
N GLY A 367 3.58 14.27 -18.69
CA GLY A 367 2.37 13.68 -19.30
C GLY A 367 1.52 14.66 -20.13
N PRO A 368 1.09 15.80 -19.56
CA PRO A 368 0.34 16.82 -20.29
C PRO A 368 1.12 17.37 -21.50
N MET A 369 2.42 17.61 -21.34
CA MET A 369 3.27 18.11 -22.42
C MET A 369 3.41 17.11 -23.58
N ALA A 370 3.56 15.82 -23.27
CA ALA A 370 3.61 14.76 -24.27
C ALA A 370 2.30 14.70 -25.08
N GLN A 371 1.16 14.82 -24.40
CA GLN A 371 -0.16 14.85 -25.04
C GLN A 371 -0.34 16.09 -25.92
N ALA A 372 0.04 17.26 -25.43
CA ALA A 372 -0.03 18.50 -26.21
C ALA A 372 0.86 18.44 -27.45
N THR A 373 2.10 17.97 -27.32
CA THR A 373 3.03 17.79 -28.45
C THR A 373 2.48 16.84 -29.51
N ALA A 374 1.97 15.68 -29.09
CA ALA A 374 1.35 14.72 -30.00
C ALA A 374 0.13 15.32 -30.71
N THR A 375 -0.69 16.11 -29.99
CA THR A 375 -1.85 16.79 -30.55
C THR A 375 -1.45 17.80 -31.63
N VAL A 376 -0.40 18.60 -31.40
CA VAL A 376 0.10 19.55 -32.42
C VAL A 376 0.57 18.84 -33.70
N GLN A 377 1.14 17.64 -33.57
CA GLN A 377 1.62 16.83 -34.70
C GLN A 377 0.47 16.22 -35.50
N GLU A 378 -0.57 15.73 -34.83
CA GLU A 378 -1.67 14.98 -35.45
C GLU A 378 -2.82 15.86 -35.96
N VAL A 379 -3.13 16.95 -35.25
CA VAL A 379 -4.24 17.84 -35.63
C VAL A 379 -3.94 18.50 -36.98
N GLN A 380 -4.93 18.54 -37.88
CA GLN A 380 -4.78 19.19 -39.20
C GLN A 380 -5.28 20.63 -39.21
N ASP A 381 -6.23 20.97 -38.32
CA ASP A 381 -6.80 22.30 -38.21
C ASP A 381 -5.77 23.32 -37.69
N PRO A 382 -5.44 24.38 -38.44
CA PRO A 382 -4.51 25.40 -38.00
C PRO A 382 -4.93 26.12 -36.71
N GLN A 383 -6.24 26.32 -36.49
CA GLN A 383 -6.71 27.02 -35.29
C GLN A 383 -6.50 26.16 -34.05
N ALA A 384 -6.91 24.89 -34.09
CA ALA A 384 -6.66 23.96 -33.00
C ALA A 384 -5.15 23.77 -32.70
N LYS A 385 -4.26 23.86 -33.71
CA LYS A 385 -2.80 23.90 -33.44
C LYS A 385 -2.39 25.12 -32.64
N ILE A 386 -2.89 26.30 -33.01
CA ILE A 386 -2.60 27.55 -32.28
C ILE A 386 -3.12 27.45 -30.85
N ASP A 387 -4.33 26.92 -30.65
CA ASP A 387 -4.93 26.77 -29.32
C ASP A 387 -4.08 25.85 -28.42
N VAL A 388 -3.56 24.74 -28.96
CA VAL A 388 -2.68 23.83 -28.20
C VAL A 388 -1.30 24.45 -27.96
N LEU A 389 -0.77 25.23 -28.90
CA LEU A 389 0.48 25.97 -28.68
C LEU A 389 0.34 27.05 -27.61
N ASN A 390 -0.80 27.74 -27.56
CA ASN A 390 -1.11 28.68 -26.48
C ASN A 390 -1.26 27.94 -25.14
N TYR A 391 -1.93 26.79 -25.11
CA TYR A 391 -1.99 25.94 -23.90
C TYR A 391 -0.58 25.53 -23.41
N ILE A 392 0.32 25.15 -24.32
CA ILE A 392 1.70 24.84 -23.97
C ILE A 392 2.41 26.08 -23.39
N GLN A 393 2.20 27.24 -24.00
CA GLN A 393 2.88 28.47 -23.60
C GLN A 393 2.35 29.03 -22.27
N ASP A 394 1.03 29.04 -22.10
CA ASP A 394 0.35 29.76 -21.02
C ASP A 394 0.14 28.89 -19.77
N ASP A 395 -0.13 27.59 -19.95
CA ASP A 395 -0.47 26.68 -18.85
C ASP A 395 0.65 25.68 -18.51
N LEU A 396 1.38 25.15 -19.51
CA LEU A 396 2.43 24.13 -19.28
C LEU A 396 3.84 24.69 -19.13
N GLY A 397 4.15 25.82 -19.78
CA GLY A 397 5.50 26.37 -19.87
C GLY A 397 6.32 25.72 -21.00
N VAL A 398 6.92 26.55 -21.87
CA VAL A 398 7.67 26.10 -23.06
C VAL A 398 8.90 25.27 -22.69
N GLU A 399 9.49 25.54 -21.53
CA GLU A 399 10.61 24.80 -20.96
C GLU A 399 10.32 23.29 -20.88
N THR A 400 9.06 22.88 -20.69
CA THR A 400 8.68 21.46 -20.52
C THR A 400 8.94 20.62 -21.76
N LEU A 401 9.16 21.23 -22.93
CA LEU A 401 9.66 20.56 -24.14
C LEU A 401 11.00 19.85 -23.90
N GLY A 402 11.82 20.33 -22.95
CA GLY A 402 13.08 19.71 -22.57
C GLY A 402 12.93 18.34 -21.88
N LEU A 403 11.74 18.02 -21.35
CA LEU A 403 11.47 16.77 -20.61
C LEU A 403 11.47 15.53 -21.51
N GLU A 404 11.23 15.70 -22.81
CA GLU A 404 11.18 14.60 -23.80
C GLU A 404 12.47 13.77 -23.83
N GLY A 405 13.63 14.43 -23.69
CA GLY A 405 14.93 13.76 -23.64
C GLY A 405 15.06 12.85 -22.43
N THR A 406 14.68 13.35 -21.24
CA THR A 406 14.66 12.59 -19.99
C THR A 406 13.67 11.44 -20.07
N ALA A 407 12.47 11.65 -20.63
CA ALA A 407 11.46 10.61 -20.78
C ALA A 407 11.98 9.44 -21.63
N LYS A 408 12.65 9.75 -22.75
CA LYS A 408 13.32 8.75 -23.61
C LYS A 408 14.42 8.00 -22.87
N ALA A 409 15.24 8.70 -22.10
CA ALA A 409 16.29 8.07 -21.31
C ALA A 409 15.73 7.12 -20.25
N LEU A 410 14.71 7.55 -19.49
CA LEU A 410 14.02 6.68 -18.52
C LEU A 410 13.41 5.44 -19.19
N ALA A 411 12.81 5.60 -20.38
CA ALA A 411 12.28 4.48 -21.14
C ALA A 411 13.39 3.50 -21.58
N ASN A 412 14.55 4.01 -22.02
CA ASN A 412 15.70 3.18 -22.39
C ASN A 412 16.30 2.43 -21.19
N ILE A 413 16.41 3.08 -20.02
CA ILE A 413 16.87 2.41 -18.80
C ILE A 413 15.90 1.31 -18.39
N ARG A 414 14.58 1.52 -18.50
CA ARG A 414 13.59 0.45 -18.25
C ARG A 414 13.77 -0.74 -19.19
N LYS A 415 14.05 -0.51 -20.48
CA LYS A 415 14.37 -1.58 -21.44
C LYS A 415 15.64 -2.33 -21.04
N TYR A 416 16.67 -1.61 -20.59
CA TYR A 416 17.90 -2.20 -20.07
C TYR A 416 17.63 -3.09 -18.84
N ILE A 417 16.86 -2.60 -17.86
CA ILE A 417 16.45 -3.37 -16.67
C ILE A 417 15.73 -4.67 -17.09
N ALA A 418 14.82 -4.60 -18.06
CA ALA A 418 14.12 -5.78 -18.57
C ALA A 418 15.09 -6.78 -19.24
N ALA A 419 16.06 -6.29 -20.01
CA ALA A 419 17.08 -7.12 -20.64
C ALA A 419 18.00 -7.80 -19.61
N VAL A 420 18.48 -7.07 -18.60
CA VAL A 420 19.28 -7.62 -17.49
C VAL A 420 18.49 -8.68 -16.73
N TYR A 421 17.23 -8.39 -16.40
CA TYR A 421 16.38 -9.32 -15.68
C TYR A 421 16.17 -10.64 -16.45
N ASN A 422 15.94 -10.56 -17.77
CA ASN A 422 15.70 -11.73 -18.61
C ASN A 422 16.97 -12.51 -19.01
N ASN A 423 18.17 -11.94 -18.81
CA ASN A 423 19.43 -12.57 -19.21
C ASN A 423 19.78 -13.75 -18.29
N LYS A 424 19.91 -14.97 -18.81
CA LYS A 424 20.21 -16.18 -18.02
C LYS A 424 21.68 -16.31 -17.61
N SER A 425 22.57 -15.52 -18.21
CA SER A 425 24.03 -15.63 -17.99
C SER A 425 24.55 -14.72 -16.88
N ILE A 426 23.77 -13.71 -16.48
CA ILE A 426 24.14 -12.77 -15.41
C ILE A 426 23.78 -13.39 -14.06
N SER A 427 24.70 -13.32 -13.10
CA SER A 427 24.49 -13.87 -11.75
C SER A 427 23.39 -13.11 -10.99
N PRO A 428 22.71 -13.73 -9.99
CA PRO A 428 21.70 -13.05 -9.18
C PRO A 428 22.17 -11.75 -8.50
N ASP A 429 23.42 -11.73 -8.00
CA ASP A 429 24.00 -10.57 -7.31
C ASP A 429 24.30 -9.44 -8.32
N GLU A 430 24.93 -9.78 -9.43
CA GLU A 430 25.21 -8.82 -10.51
C GLU A 430 23.91 -8.25 -11.12
N LYS A 431 22.86 -9.07 -11.26
CA LYS A 431 21.54 -8.57 -11.66
C LYS A 431 20.97 -7.57 -10.67
N ARG A 432 21.14 -7.81 -9.37
CA ARG A 432 20.64 -6.93 -8.32
C ARG A 432 21.34 -5.58 -8.43
N GLU A 433 22.66 -5.59 -8.49
CA GLU A 433 23.49 -4.39 -8.63
C GLU A 433 23.12 -3.58 -9.88
N LEU A 434 23.12 -4.21 -11.06
CA LEU A 434 22.78 -3.53 -12.32
C LEU A 434 21.37 -2.93 -12.33
N ILE A 435 20.38 -3.60 -11.73
CA ILE A 435 19.00 -3.10 -11.66
C ILE A 435 18.89 -1.95 -10.65
N ASP A 436 19.52 -2.09 -9.49
CA ASP A 436 19.46 -1.07 -8.45
C ASP A 436 20.18 0.21 -8.92
N ASP A 437 21.35 0.10 -9.55
CA ASP A 437 22.06 1.23 -10.18
C ASP A 437 21.24 1.90 -11.27
N SER A 438 20.56 1.10 -12.09
CA SER A 438 19.64 1.62 -13.11
C SER A 438 18.51 2.43 -12.47
N TYR A 439 17.96 1.97 -11.34
CA TYR A 439 16.96 2.74 -10.61
C TYR A 439 17.53 4.02 -10.00
N ARG A 440 18.76 4.02 -9.45
CA ARG A 440 19.40 5.26 -8.96
C ARG A 440 19.57 6.27 -10.08
N MET A 441 20.05 5.83 -11.25
CA MET A 441 20.17 6.69 -12.41
C MET A 441 18.83 7.28 -12.82
N MET A 442 17.76 6.46 -12.86
CA MET A 442 16.42 6.97 -13.16
C MET A 442 15.94 8.01 -12.15
N ILE A 443 16.19 7.78 -10.86
CA ILE A 443 15.80 8.69 -9.78
C ILE A 443 16.53 10.03 -9.91
N GLU A 444 17.85 10.01 -10.10
CA GLU A 444 18.65 11.24 -10.25
C GLU A 444 18.29 12.00 -11.53
N MET A 445 18.05 11.32 -12.65
CA MET A 445 17.61 11.98 -13.89
C MET A 445 16.24 12.64 -13.72
N ALA A 446 15.30 11.95 -13.07
CA ALA A 446 13.97 12.49 -12.81
C ALA A 446 14.03 13.67 -11.82
N LYS A 447 14.84 13.56 -10.77
CA LYS A 447 15.05 14.63 -9.79
C LYS A 447 15.63 15.89 -10.44
N ASN A 448 16.72 15.75 -11.20
CA ASN A 448 17.34 16.88 -11.90
C ASN A 448 16.38 17.55 -12.90
N ALA A 449 15.54 16.75 -13.56
CA ALA A 449 14.49 17.28 -14.42
C ALA A 449 13.48 18.09 -13.58
N VAL A 450 12.86 17.50 -12.56
CA VAL A 450 11.87 18.19 -11.71
C VAL A 450 12.43 19.48 -11.10
N GLU A 451 13.64 19.44 -10.53
CA GLU A 451 14.29 20.61 -9.92
C GLU A 451 14.65 21.72 -10.92
N ALA A 452 14.72 21.43 -12.21
CA ALA A 452 14.93 22.44 -13.24
C ALA A 452 13.64 23.22 -13.57
N PHE A 453 12.46 22.67 -13.23
CA PHE A 453 11.14 23.27 -13.45
C PHE A 453 10.53 23.90 -12.21
N ASP A 454 10.96 23.48 -11.02
CA ASP A 454 10.54 24.07 -9.73
C ASP A 454 11.29 25.38 -9.38
N LYS A 455 12.13 25.92 -10.28
CA LYS A 455 12.91 27.17 -10.10
C LYS A 455 12.30 28.32 -10.90
#